data_AF-A0A1V0DHF6-F1
#
_entry.id   AF-A0A1V0DHF6-F1
#
_cell.length_a   1.000
_cell.length_b   1.000
_cell.length_c   1.000
_cell.angle_alpha   90.00
_cell.angle_beta   90.00
_cell.angle_gamma   90.00
#
_symmetry.space_group_name_H-M   'P 1'
#
loop_
_entity.id
_entity.type
_entity.pdbx_description
1 polymer ?
#
loop_
_entity_poly.entity_id
_entity_poly.type
_entity_poly.pdbx_seq_one_letter_code
_entity_poly.pdbx_strand_id
1 'polypeptide(L)'
;MPRLRFRLLPALLTAYGVLLLGLTLFPFSFQPGRIRALGVLLPSMLTWRDTGFWEPLGNVVLFVPLGLMLAAWRAWPAPLTVRQAGFLTALCVAGSLGIELLQLLTPVRTPSLKDVVLNGAGGGLGVVLYALGWALLAPGVSPRRIARWLLGTCGGVVLATLVLGGVPWSWGLASWDPASPLVLGAAQDRAPSWHGLVHDLYIGAAALDDAAIARLLTSGSPGSSSGSSPGSDAALSHYPLRCDSLCPDAGGRLPPLHRLGPPVAPAADGIRLRRGQGYRTLEAPTALTERARRQSAFTLVLAFTPEADLHRGPAPLLSLPSERTERNLLIGQEWQALHLFLRTPANGPRADRVVFVVPGVFERGVTRRMALRYDRGTLSVAFAEAPGPYRLRITPETAVLWWTAYAFGPYHIDLTTATRPDGVIRLVPWLYDLLVFFPLGLLLAAFVHTSTRHRTRRLLAGWLLMPLFLHAVLLPAGGLLSLTRVGGSLLILGLATGIGLLTSRLGARPQPDPPQYVSR
;
A
#
# COMPACT_ATOMS: atom_id res chain seq x y z
N MET A 1 35.98 21.80 -14.29
CA MET A 1 35.17 20.57 -14.17
C MET A 1 35.44 19.67 -12.95
N PRO A 2 36.62 19.62 -12.28
CA PRO A 2 36.80 18.76 -11.10
C PRO A 2 35.79 19.06 -9.97
N ARG A 3 35.39 20.32 -9.79
CA ARG A 3 34.41 20.73 -8.75
C ARG A 3 33.08 19.97 -8.79
N LEU A 4 32.59 19.56 -9.97
CA LEU A 4 31.31 18.84 -10.10
C LEU A 4 31.43 17.39 -9.60
N ARG A 5 32.55 16.72 -9.94
CA ARG A 5 32.89 15.38 -9.47
C ARG A 5 33.10 15.35 -7.96
N PHE A 6 33.77 16.35 -7.40
CA PHE A 6 34.13 16.37 -5.97
C PHE A 6 32.99 16.78 -5.03
N ARG A 7 31.91 17.40 -5.52
CA ARG A 7 30.80 17.85 -4.66
C ARG A 7 29.45 17.19 -4.97
N LEU A 8 29.06 17.10 -6.23
CA LEU A 8 27.71 16.65 -6.59
C LEU A 8 27.54 15.13 -6.52
N LEU A 9 28.46 14.36 -7.11
CA LEU A 9 28.36 12.90 -7.13
C LEU A 9 28.38 12.27 -5.72
N PRO A 10 29.28 12.69 -4.80
CA PRO A 10 29.22 12.23 -3.42
C PRO A 10 27.90 12.62 -2.74
N ALA A 11 27.41 13.85 -2.91
CA ALA A 11 26.15 14.28 -2.31
C ALA A 11 24.95 13.45 -2.81
N LEU A 12 24.89 13.18 -4.13
CA LEU A 12 23.87 12.32 -4.72
C LEU A 12 24.00 10.87 -4.21
N LEU A 13 25.22 10.33 -4.15
CA LEU A 13 25.48 8.99 -3.62
C LEU A 13 25.05 8.86 -2.17
N THR A 14 25.37 9.85 -1.34
CA THR A 14 24.92 9.92 0.06
C THR A 14 23.41 10.01 0.15
N ALA A 15 22.77 10.92 -0.59
CA ALA A 15 21.31 11.08 -0.59
C ALA A 15 20.60 9.79 -1.02
N TYR A 16 21.11 9.13 -2.08
CA TYR A 16 20.57 7.86 -2.54
C TYR A 16 20.83 6.72 -1.54
N GLY A 17 22.01 6.66 -0.91
CA GLY A 17 22.32 5.70 0.14
C GLY A 17 21.38 5.83 1.33
N VAL A 18 21.09 7.06 1.77
CA VAL A 18 20.10 7.35 2.83
C VAL A 18 18.71 6.91 2.41
N LEU A 19 18.28 7.22 1.18
CA LEU A 19 16.99 6.77 0.65
C LEU A 19 16.91 5.24 0.62
N LEU A 20 17.95 4.57 0.12
CA LEU A 20 18.00 3.12 -0.01
C LEU A 20 17.94 2.44 1.36
N LEU A 21 18.73 2.90 2.33
CA LEU A 21 18.62 2.46 3.73
C LEU A 21 17.23 2.72 4.31
N GLY A 22 16.63 3.87 3.98
CA GLY A 22 15.30 4.21 4.44
C GLY A 22 14.24 3.24 3.92
N LEU A 23 14.26 2.94 2.61
CA LEU A 23 13.32 2.03 1.97
C LEU A 23 13.49 0.58 2.45
N THR A 24 14.72 0.12 2.66
CA THR A 24 14.99 -1.28 3.03
C THR A 24 14.86 -1.54 4.52
N LEU A 25 15.15 -0.57 5.39
CA LEU A 25 15.11 -0.75 6.85
C LEU A 25 13.80 -0.28 7.50
N PHE A 26 12.92 0.41 6.75
CA PHE A 26 11.59 0.79 7.24
C PHE A 26 10.78 -0.45 7.71
N PRO A 27 10.16 -0.43 8.91
CA PRO A 27 9.82 0.72 9.76
C PRO A 27 10.85 1.13 10.84
N PHE A 28 12.13 0.78 10.73
CA PHE A 28 13.18 1.10 11.72
C PHE A 28 12.91 0.61 13.15
N SER A 29 12.11 -0.44 13.29
CA SER A 29 11.77 -1.04 14.58
C SER A 29 12.85 -2.04 15.03
N PHE A 30 14.05 -1.56 15.32
CA PHE A 30 15.17 -2.41 15.72
C PHE A 30 14.98 -2.98 17.14
N GLN A 31 15.14 -4.29 17.29
CA GLN A 31 15.04 -5.02 18.55
C GLN A 31 16.37 -5.73 18.85
N PRO A 32 17.28 -5.11 19.62
CA PRO A 32 18.61 -5.67 19.91
C PRO A 32 18.55 -7.06 20.53
N GLY A 33 17.48 -7.40 21.27
CA GLY A 33 17.27 -8.73 21.85
C GLY A 33 17.25 -9.88 20.83
N ARG A 34 16.98 -9.60 19.54
CA ARG A 34 16.99 -10.62 18.47
C ARG A 34 18.38 -11.13 18.12
N ILE A 35 19.46 -10.43 18.52
CA ILE A 35 20.84 -10.92 18.32
C ILE A 35 21.02 -12.30 18.96
N ARG A 36 20.36 -12.57 20.09
CA ARG A 36 20.42 -13.89 20.75
C ARG A 36 19.75 -15.01 19.96
N ALA A 37 18.89 -14.66 18.99
CA ALA A 37 18.21 -15.60 18.11
C ALA A 37 18.91 -15.77 16.75
N LEU A 38 20.12 -15.23 16.56
CA LEU A 38 20.83 -15.24 15.28
C LEU A 38 20.97 -16.65 14.69
N GLY A 39 21.28 -17.65 15.53
CA GLY A 39 21.43 -19.04 15.11
C GLY A 39 20.14 -19.66 14.56
N VAL A 40 18.97 -19.22 15.02
CA VAL A 40 17.65 -19.67 14.53
C VAL A 40 17.23 -18.90 13.27
N LEU A 41 17.71 -17.66 13.12
CA LEU A 41 17.36 -16.79 12.00
C LEU A 41 18.28 -16.99 10.78
N LEU A 42 19.51 -17.46 10.95
CA LEU A 42 20.44 -17.70 9.84
C LEU A 42 19.89 -18.67 8.78
N PRO A 43 19.26 -19.81 9.15
CA PRO A 43 18.61 -20.70 8.18
C PRO A 43 17.51 -20.00 7.37
N SER A 44 16.83 -19.00 7.94
CA SER A 44 15.80 -18.26 7.20
C SER A 44 16.38 -17.43 6.04
N MET A 45 17.65 -16.99 6.14
CA MET A 45 18.32 -16.31 5.03
C MET A 45 18.57 -17.23 3.83
N LEU A 46 18.64 -18.55 4.06
CA LEU A 46 18.82 -19.54 3.00
C LEU A 46 17.49 -19.98 2.37
N THR A 47 16.35 -19.59 2.96
CA THR A 47 15.04 -19.97 2.41
C THR A 47 14.72 -19.14 1.17
N TRP A 48 14.69 -19.80 0.02
CA TRP A 48 14.26 -19.17 -1.23
C TRP A 48 12.73 -19.19 -1.31
N ARG A 49 12.10 -18.21 -0.66
CA ARG A 49 10.63 -18.11 -0.68
C ARG A 49 10.16 -17.54 -2.03
N ASP A 50 9.13 -18.15 -2.58
CA ASP A 50 8.49 -17.64 -3.79
C ASP A 50 7.59 -16.46 -3.39
N THR A 51 7.96 -15.27 -3.87
CA THR A 51 7.34 -13.99 -3.47
C THR A 51 6.70 -13.27 -4.66
N GLY A 52 6.52 -13.99 -5.76
CA GLY A 52 5.97 -13.44 -7.00
C GLY A 52 7.00 -12.66 -7.82
N PHE A 53 6.59 -12.24 -9.03
CA PHE A 53 7.49 -11.65 -10.02
C PHE A 53 8.00 -10.23 -9.66
N TRP A 54 7.18 -9.45 -8.95
CA TRP A 54 7.47 -8.02 -8.71
C TRP A 54 8.52 -7.78 -7.63
N GLU A 55 8.60 -8.63 -6.61
CA GLU A 55 9.58 -8.46 -5.54
C GLU A 55 11.03 -8.60 -6.06
N PRO A 56 11.38 -9.65 -6.85
CA PRO A 56 12.71 -9.75 -7.42
C PRO A 56 13.09 -8.59 -8.34
N LEU A 57 12.13 -8.14 -9.17
CA LEU A 57 12.33 -7.01 -10.08
C LEU A 57 12.57 -5.72 -9.30
N GLY A 58 11.81 -5.49 -8.23
CA GLY A 58 11.96 -4.32 -7.35
C GLY A 58 13.37 -4.24 -6.75
N ASN A 59 13.90 -5.36 -6.24
CA ASN A 59 15.24 -5.44 -5.66
C ASN A 59 16.35 -5.11 -6.68
N VAL A 60 16.26 -5.69 -7.89
CA VAL A 60 17.20 -5.35 -8.98
C VAL A 60 17.12 -3.87 -9.33
N VAL A 61 15.93 -3.34 -9.59
CA VAL A 61 15.73 -1.94 -10.02
C VAL A 61 16.19 -0.96 -8.93
N LEU A 62 15.97 -1.27 -7.65
CA LEU A 62 16.38 -0.44 -6.52
C LEU A 62 17.92 -0.28 -6.42
N PHE A 63 18.72 -1.24 -6.86
CA PHE A 63 20.18 -1.13 -6.76
C PHE A 63 20.87 -0.61 -8.03
N VAL A 64 20.17 -0.54 -9.16
CA VAL A 64 20.71 0.03 -10.41
C VAL A 64 21.29 1.45 -10.24
N PRO A 65 20.61 2.41 -9.56
CA PRO A 65 21.15 3.76 -9.43
C PRO A 65 22.42 3.78 -8.58
N LEU A 66 22.48 2.95 -7.53
CA LEU A 66 23.67 2.85 -6.68
C LEU A 66 24.89 2.43 -7.50
N GLY A 67 24.77 1.35 -8.27
CA GLY A 67 25.86 0.87 -9.14
C GLY A 67 26.28 1.90 -10.18
N LEU A 68 25.31 2.54 -10.84
CA LEU A 68 25.54 3.60 -11.82
C LEU A 68 26.28 4.80 -11.21
N MET A 69 25.89 5.23 -10.01
CA MET A 69 26.48 6.38 -9.31
C MET A 69 27.88 6.08 -8.77
N LEU A 70 28.10 4.88 -8.24
CA LEU A 70 29.44 4.41 -7.82
C LEU A 70 30.41 4.35 -9.01
N ALA A 71 29.96 3.79 -10.13
CA ALA A 71 30.71 3.78 -11.39
C ALA A 71 31.06 5.20 -11.85
N ALA A 72 30.08 6.09 -11.88
CA ALA A 72 30.29 7.49 -12.24
C ALA A 72 31.26 8.21 -11.29
N TRP A 73 31.12 8.05 -9.98
CA TRP A 73 32.02 8.66 -9.00
C TRP A 73 33.48 8.20 -9.19
N ARG A 74 33.67 6.90 -9.42
CA ARG A 74 35.00 6.28 -9.51
C ARG A 74 35.70 6.55 -10.84
N ALA A 75 34.99 6.38 -11.95
CA ALA A 75 35.63 6.32 -13.27
C ALA A 75 35.58 7.66 -13.99
N TRP A 76 34.65 8.56 -13.66
CA TRP A 76 34.45 9.77 -14.46
C TRP A 76 35.67 10.71 -14.52
N PRO A 77 36.03 11.25 -15.71
CA PRO A 77 35.41 11.08 -17.03
C PRO A 77 36.18 10.06 -17.89
N ALA A 78 36.44 8.86 -17.38
CA ALA A 78 37.17 7.81 -18.05
C ALA A 78 36.31 6.53 -18.10
N PRO A 79 36.59 5.60 -19.04
CA PRO A 79 35.93 4.31 -19.06
C PRO A 79 36.27 3.51 -17.80
N LEU A 80 35.35 2.62 -17.40
CA LEU A 80 35.62 1.62 -16.38
C LEU A 80 36.49 0.50 -16.93
N THR A 81 37.45 0.06 -16.13
CA THR A 81 38.14 -1.23 -16.36
C THR A 81 37.31 -2.39 -15.82
N VAL A 82 37.51 -3.61 -16.36
CA VAL A 82 36.83 -4.83 -15.87
C VAL A 82 37.06 -5.04 -14.37
N ARG A 83 38.29 -4.82 -13.89
CA ARG A 83 38.63 -4.93 -12.46
C ARG A 83 37.85 -3.93 -11.60
N GLN A 84 37.71 -2.68 -12.05
CA GLN A 84 36.90 -1.69 -11.35
C GLN A 84 35.41 -2.07 -11.35
N ALA A 85 34.88 -2.56 -12.48
CA ALA A 85 33.50 -2.99 -12.57
C ALA A 85 33.19 -4.15 -11.60
N GLY A 86 34.07 -5.15 -11.54
CA GLY A 86 33.97 -6.27 -10.58
C GLY A 86 34.02 -5.79 -9.12
N PHE A 87 34.97 -4.92 -8.80
CA PHE A 87 35.08 -4.34 -7.45
C PHE A 87 33.83 -3.56 -7.02
N LEU A 88 33.31 -2.69 -7.90
CA LEU A 88 32.12 -1.90 -7.59
C LEU A 88 30.86 -2.77 -7.45
N THR A 89 30.76 -3.84 -8.26
CA THR A 89 29.67 -4.82 -8.12
C THR A 89 29.76 -5.56 -6.79
N ALA A 90 30.96 -6.00 -6.39
CA ALA A 90 31.19 -6.61 -5.09
C ALA A 90 30.87 -5.66 -3.93
N LEU A 91 31.11 -4.36 -4.09
CA LEU A 91 30.72 -3.35 -3.09
C LEU A 91 29.21 -3.24 -2.95
N CYS A 92 28.44 -3.29 -4.05
CA CYS A 92 26.97 -3.35 -3.99
C CYS A 92 26.46 -4.61 -3.28
N VAL A 93 27.06 -5.77 -3.57
CA VAL A 93 26.75 -7.04 -2.89
C VAL A 93 27.02 -6.94 -1.39
N ALA A 94 28.19 -6.41 -1.00
CA ALA A 94 28.55 -6.22 0.41
C ALA A 94 27.61 -5.24 1.12
N GLY A 95 27.24 -4.15 0.46
CA GLY A 95 26.26 -3.18 0.96
C GLY A 95 24.88 -3.82 1.18
N SER A 96 24.40 -4.64 0.23
CA SER A 96 23.15 -5.38 0.38
C SER A 96 23.22 -6.39 1.51
N LEU A 97 24.33 -7.13 1.65
CA LEU A 97 24.51 -8.05 2.77
C LEU A 97 24.45 -7.31 4.11
N GLY A 98 25.08 -6.13 4.21
CA GLY A 98 24.98 -5.27 5.39
C GLY A 98 23.54 -4.89 5.74
N ILE A 99 22.71 -4.57 4.73
CA ILE A 99 21.29 -4.26 4.93
C ILE A 99 20.51 -5.47 5.44
N GLU A 100 20.70 -6.66 4.85
CA GLU A 100 20.06 -7.89 5.31
C GLU A 100 20.45 -8.25 6.75
N LEU A 101 21.73 -8.07 7.10
CA LEU A 101 22.19 -8.26 8.48
C LEU A 101 21.54 -7.26 9.45
N LEU A 102 21.33 -6.01 9.05
CA LEU A 102 20.58 -5.05 9.86
C LEU A 102 19.09 -5.42 9.97
N GLN A 103 18.49 -6.01 8.93
CA GLN A 103 17.11 -6.46 8.97
C GLN A 103 16.86 -7.63 9.93
N LEU A 104 17.88 -8.43 10.29
CA LEU A 104 17.78 -9.42 11.39
C LEU A 104 17.30 -8.78 12.70
N LEU A 105 17.64 -7.51 12.92
CA LEU A 105 17.24 -6.75 14.08
C LEU A 105 15.80 -6.21 13.95
N THR A 106 15.15 -6.30 12.79
CA THR A 106 13.78 -5.79 12.57
C THR A 106 12.75 -6.94 12.56
N PRO A 107 11.75 -6.96 13.47
CA PRO A 107 10.84 -8.09 13.65
C PRO A 107 9.90 -8.34 12.47
N VAL A 108 9.67 -7.32 11.64
CA VAL A 108 8.74 -7.37 10.50
C VAL A 108 9.41 -7.84 9.22
N ARG A 109 10.75 -7.83 9.14
CA ARG A 109 11.49 -8.26 7.94
C ARG A 109 12.13 -9.63 8.15
N THR A 110 12.14 -10.39 7.07
CA THR A 110 12.84 -11.67 6.97
C THR A 110 14.03 -11.46 6.05
N PRO A 111 15.26 -11.50 6.58
CA PRO A 111 16.44 -11.31 5.76
C PRO A 111 16.62 -12.50 4.82
N SER A 112 17.20 -12.26 3.65
CA SER A 112 17.16 -13.17 2.52
C SER A 112 18.42 -13.08 1.65
N LEU A 113 19.09 -14.22 1.42
CA LEU A 113 20.23 -14.28 0.50
C LEU A 113 19.81 -13.99 -0.95
N LYS A 114 18.56 -14.33 -1.30
CA LYS A 114 17.96 -13.98 -2.59
C LYS A 114 17.99 -12.47 -2.81
N ASP A 115 17.71 -11.67 -1.78
CA ASP A 115 17.71 -10.21 -1.88
C ASP A 115 19.14 -9.67 -2.07
N VAL A 116 20.14 -10.26 -1.38
CA VAL A 116 21.57 -9.93 -1.62
C VAL A 116 21.96 -10.16 -3.08
N VAL A 117 21.57 -11.30 -3.67
CA VAL A 117 21.89 -11.64 -5.06
C VAL A 117 21.19 -10.68 -6.02
N LEU A 118 19.90 -10.39 -5.82
CA LEU A 118 19.12 -9.52 -6.69
C LEU A 118 19.57 -8.05 -6.62
N ASN A 119 19.81 -7.55 -5.42
CA ASN A 119 20.38 -6.22 -5.20
C ASN A 119 21.79 -6.12 -5.79
N GLY A 120 22.61 -7.17 -5.62
CA GLY A 120 23.92 -7.31 -6.25
C GLY A 120 23.84 -7.25 -7.78
N ALA A 121 22.91 -8.00 -8.38
CA ALA A 121 22.64 -7.99 -9.82
C ALA A 121 22.17 -6.62 -10.31
N GLY A 122 21.31 -5.94 -9.56
CA GLY A 122 20.91 -4.55 -9.79
C GLY A 122 22.09 -3.59 -9.79
N GLY A 123 22.95 -3.68 -8.78
CA GLY A 123 24.18 -2.89 -8.69
C GLY A 123 25.11 -3.15 -9.87
N GLY A 124 25.32 -4.42 -10.23
CA GLY A 124 26.11 -4.82 -11.39
C GLY A 124 25.54 -4.28 -12.71
N LEU A 125 24.22 -4.37 -12.90
CA LEU A 125 23.54 -3.80 -14.06
C LEU A 125 23.74 -2.28 -14.15
N GLY A 126 23.66 -1.57 -13.01
CA GLY A 126 23.99 -0.14 -12.95
C GLY A 126 25.40 0.19 -13.41
N VAL A 127 26.39 -0.62 -13.00
CA VAL A 127 27.79 -0.50 -13.45
C VAL A 127 27.93 -0.75 -14.96
N VAL A 128 27.25 -1.76 -15.49
CA VAL A 128 27.22 -2.05 -16.94
C VAL A 128 26.58 -0.91 -17.73
N LEU A 129 25.46 -0.36 -17.25
CA LEU A 129 24.79 0.78 -17.87
C LEU A 129 25.68 2.02 -17.91
N TYR A 130 26.51 2.25 -16.88
CA TYR A 130 27.52 3.31 -16.94
C TYR A 130 28.52 3.07 -18.06
N ALA A 131 29.07 1.86 -18.16
CA ALA A 131 30.07 1.51 -19.18
C ALA A 131 29.50 1.62 -20.60
N LEU A 132 28.28 1.15 -20.83
CA LEU A 132 27.57 1.28 -22.10
C LEU A 132 27.27 2.75 -22.42
N GLY A 133 26.75 3.50 -21.45
CA GLY A 133 26.49 4.93 -21.60
C GLY A 133 27.76 5.70 -21.94
N TRP A 134 28.89 5.34 -21.31
CA TRP A 134 30.19 5.89 -21.64
C TRP A 134 30.61 5.52 -23.07
N ALA A 135 30.58 4.25 -23.47
CA ALA A 135 30.97 3.84 -24.83
C ALA A 135 30.13 4.53 -25.93
N LEU A 136 28.82 4.67 -25.70
CA LEU A 136 27.89 5.25 -26.67
C LEU A 136 27.92 6.79 -26.72
N LEU A 137 28.25 7.44 -25.60
CA LEU A 137 28.20 8.90 -25.48
C LEU A 137 29.57 9.56 -25.41
N ALA A 138 30.65 8.89 -25.03
CA ALA A 138 31.95 9.52 -24.81
C ALA A 138 32.58 10.18 -26.06
N PRO A 139 32.39 9.70 -27.31
CA PRO A 139 32.97 10.36 -28.47
C PRO A 139 32.38 11.76 -28.69
N GLY A 140 33.13 12.81 -28.30
CA GLY A 140 32.80 14.21 -28.61
C GLY A 140 31.70 14.86 -27.77
N VAL A 141 31.23 14.23 -26.69
CA VAL A 141 30.12 14.76 -25.89
C VAL A 141 30.61 15.45 -24.62
N SER A 142 30.05 16.63 -24.34
CA SER A 142 30.40 17.37 -23.12
C SER A 142 30.08 16.58 -21.84
N PRO A 143 30.95 16.61 -20.81
CA PRO A 143 30.70 15.99 -19.51
C PRO A 143 29.37 16.43 -18.87
N ARG A 144 28.90 17.66 -19.13
CA ARG A 144 27.60 18.15 -18.67
C ARG A 144 26.42 17.35 -19.24
N ARG A 145 26.54 16.79 -20.45
CA ARG A 145 25.49 15.99 -21.08
C ARG A 145 25.37 14.63 -20.40
N ILE A 146 26.52 13.98 -20.15
CA ILE A 146 26.53 12.67 -19.49
C ILE A 146 26.11 12.81 -18.01
N ALA A 147 26.42 13.92 -17.32
CA ALA A 147 25.98 14.15 -15.94
C ALA A 147 24.45 14.30 -15.85
N ARG A 148 23.84 15.02 -16.81
CA ARG A 148 22.39 15.12 -16.95
C ARG A 148 21.73 13.78 -17.27
N TRP A 149 22.37 12.95 -18.09
CA TRP A 149 21.89 11.59 -18.37
C TRP A 149 21.92 10.70 -17.13
N LEU A 150 22.99 10.77 -16.32
CA LEU A 150 23.08 10.06 -15.04
C LEU A 150 22.00 10.52 -14.06
N LEU A 151 21.82 11.83 -13.88
CA LEU A 151 20.75 12.39 -13.06
C LEU A 151 19.36 11.96 -13.57
N GLY A 152 19.16 11.99 -14.89
CA GLY A 152 17.94 11.53 -15.56
C GLY A 152 17.62 10.08 -15.26
N THR A 153 18.62 9.22 -15.41
CA THR A 153 18.51 7.76 -15.23
C THR A 153 18.33 7.41 -13.75
N CYS A 154 19.15 7.96 -12.86
CA CYS A 154 19.00 7.75 -11.41
C CYS A 154 17.65 8.26 -10.92
N GLY A 155 17.24 9.49 -11.29
CA GLY A 155 15.95 10.05 -10.92
C GLY A 155 14.78 9.21 -11.44
N GLY A 156 14.87 8.76 -12.70
CA GLY A 156 13.85 7.92 -13.31
C GLY A 156 13.72 6.55 -12.65
N VAL A 157 14.85 5.93 -12.28
CA VAL A 157 14.85 4.63 -11.59
C VAL A 157 14.42 4.77 -10.13
N VAL A 158 14.82 5.83 -9.41
CA VAL A 158 14.31 6.14 -8.07
C VAL A 158 12.78 6.26 -8.12
N LEU A 159 12.28 7.06 -9.06
CA LEU A 159 10.85 7.26 -9.24
C LEU A 159 10.15 5.95 -9.61
N ALA A 160 10.70 5.18 -10.55
CA ALA A 160 10.16 3.89 -10.93
C ALA A 160 10.17 2.92 -9.74
N THR A 161 11.16 2.96 -8.85
CA THR A 161 11.23 2.10 -7.67
C THR A 161 10.18 2.50 -6.62
N LEU A 162 10.03 3.81 -6.37
CA LEU A 162 9.00 4.34 -5.47
C LEU A 162 7.58 4.01 -5.97
N VAL A 163 7.39 4.06 -7.29
CA VAL A 163 6.11 3.70 -7.91
C VAL A 163 5.95 2.18 -7.88
N LEU A 164 6.83 1.41 -8.51
CA LEU A 164 6.66 -0.03 -8.81
C LEU A 164 6.92 -0.96 -7.62
N GLY A 165 7.89 -0.66 -6.76
CA GLY A 165 8.42 -1.62 -5.78
C GLY A 165 7.80 -1.56 -4.39
N GLY A 166 7.26 -0.39 -4.00
CA GLY A 166 6.75 -0.18 -2.63
C GLY A 166 5.24 -0.25 -2.49
N VAL A 167 4.50 -0.01 -3.58
CA VAL A 167 3.04 0.17 -3.54
C VAL A 167 2.37 -1.18 -3.71
N PRO A 168 1.54 -1.62 -2.74
CA PRO A 168 0.71 -2.79 -2.91
C PRO A 168 -0.37 -2.50 -3.97
N TRP A 169 -0.14 -2.96 -5.20
CA TRP A 169 -1.02 -2.73 -6.36
C TRP A 169 -2.35 -3.49 -6.29
N SER A 170 -2.52 -4.33 -5.29
CA SER A 170 -3.77 -5.03 -5.02
C SER A 170 -4.42 -4.43 -3.78
N TRP A 171 -5.59 -3.82 -3.95
CA TRP A 171 -6.45 -3.39 -2.85
C TRP A 171 -7.42 -4.48 -2.43
N GLY A 172 -7.52 -5.58 -3.18
CA GLY A 172 -8.46 -6.65 -2.91
C GLY A 172 -8.16 -7.46 -1.66
N LEU A 173 -8.96 -8.50 -1.46
CA LEU A 173 -8.94 -9.32 -0.24
C LEU A 173 -8.01 -10.54 -0.35
N ALA A 174 -7.15 -10.60 -1.37
CA ALA A 174 -6.28 -11.76 -1.64
C ALA A 174 -5.41 -12.18 -0.44
N SER A 175 -5.04 -11.21 0.40
CA SER A 175 -4.25 -11.43 1.62
C SER A 175 -5.05 -11.91 2.84
N TRP A 176 -6.36 -12.17 2.70
CA TRP A 176 -7.14 -12.73 3.80
C TRP A 176 -6.71 -14.16 4.09
N ASP A 177 -6.58 -14.49 5.38
CA ASP A 177 -6.28 -15.82 5.87
C ASP A 177 -7.58 -16.66 5.96
N PRO A 178 -7.73 -17.73 5.17
CA PRO A 178 -8.94 -18.57 5.16
C PRO A 178 -9.12 -19.40 6.44
N ALA A 179 -8.09 -19.50 7.30
CA ALA A 179 -8.15 -20.16 8.59
C ALA A 179 -8.61 -19.23 9.73
N SER A 180 -8.90 -17.96 9.43
CA SER A 180 -9.38 -16.99 10.43
C SER A 180 -10.78 -17.36 10.95
N PRO A 181 -10.96 -17.66 12.25
CA PRO A 181 -12.27 -17.91 12.83
C PRO A 181 -13.10 -16.63 12.88
N LEU A 182 -14.43 -16.75 12.90
CA LEU A 182 -15.32 -15.63 13.17
C LEU A 182 -15.47 -15.45 14.68
N VAL A 183 -15.25 -14.23 15.17
CA VAL A 183 -15.29 -13.91 16.60
C VAL A 183 -16.19 -12.69 16.85
N LEU A 184 -17.08 -12.79 17.83
CA LEU A 184 -17.85 -11.69 18.40
C LEU A 184 -17.34 -11.37 19.81
N GLY A 185 -17.08 -10.11 20.10
CA GLY A 185 -16.47 -9.69 21.38
C GLY A 185 -14.98 -10.00 21.48
N ALA A 186 -14.44 -9.97 22.70
CA ALA A 186 -13.03 -10.23 22.99
C ALA A 186 -12.86 -11.59 23.67
N ALA A 187 -12.04 -12.46 23.07
CA ALA A 187 -11.76 -13.80 23.56
C ALA A 187 -10.66 -13.87 24.64
N GLN A 188 -9.90 -12.81 24.88
CA GLN A 188 -8.70 -12.83 25.73
C GLN A 188 -8.72 -11.72 26.79
N ASP A 189 -8.37 -12.10 28.03
CA ASP A 189 -8.47 -11.29 29.27
C ASP A 189 -7.74 -9.93 29.26
N ARG A 190 -6.85 -9.70 28.29
CA ARG A 190 -6.00 -8.51 28.22
C ARG A 190 -6.41 -7.49 27.15
N ALA A 191 -7.36 -7.83 26.27
CA ALA A 191 -7.85 -6.89 25.25
C ALA A 191 -9.05 -6.08 25.77
N PRO A 192 -9.21 -4.81 25.35
CA PRO A 192 -10.46 -4.09 25.59
C PRO A 192 -11.63 -4.92 25.04
N SER A 193 -12.65 -5.14 25.86
CA SER A 193 -13.80 -5.98 25.50
C SER A 193 -14.99 -5.10 25.15
N TRP A 194 -15.71 -5.42 24.08
CA TRP A 194 -16.90 -4.67 23.71
C TRP A 194 -18.05 -5.00 24.68
N HIS A 195 -18.78 -3.98 25.12
CA HIS A 195 -19.86 -4.11 26.10
C HIS A 195 -21.20 -3.72 25.49
N GLY A 196 -22.12 -4.67 25.39
CA GLY A 196 -23.45 -4.42 24.85
C GLY A 196 -24.18 -5.69 24.41
N LEU A 197 -25.27 -5.50 23.67
CA LEU A 197 -26.08 -6.56 23.08
C LEU A 197 -25.82 -6.64 21.58
N VAL A 198 -25.65 -7.85 21.05
CA VAL A 198 -25.64 -8.12 19.60
C VAL A 198 -26.86 -8.97 19.27
N HIS A 199 -27.73 -8.44 18.41
CA HIS A 199 -29.04 -9.01 18.11
C HIS A 199 -28.99 -9.95 16.90
N ASP A 200 -28.33 -9.51 15.83
CA ASP A 200 -28.27 -10.23 14.57
C ASP A 200 -26.93 -10.02 13.89
N LEU A 201 -26.44 -11.06 13.22
CA LEU A 201 -25.31 -11.00 12.30
C LEU A 201 -25.70 -11.65 10.97
N TYR A 202 -25.56 -10.89 9.89
CA TYR A 202 -25.57 -11.42 8.53
C TYR A 202 -24.19 -11.27 7.91
N ILE A 203 -23.71 -12.29 7.21
CA ILE A 203 -22.42 -12.24 6.53
C ILE A 203 -22.40 -13.08 5.26
N GLY A 204 -21.77 -12.55 4.21
CA GLY A 204 -21.61 -13.25 2.94
C GLY A 204 -20.43 -12.72 2.12
N ALA A 205 -19.95 -13.54 1.19
CA ALA A 205 -18.77 -13.24 0.38
C ALA A 205 -19.07 -12.39 -0.87
N ALA A 206 -20.32 -12.02 -1.09
CA ALA A 206 -20.73 -11.14 -2.19
C ALA A 206 -20.95 -9.71 -1.69
N ALA A 207 -20.71 -8.73 -2.57
CA ALA A 207 -21.12 -7.36 -2.35
C ALA A 207 -22.60 -7.20 -2.77
N LEU A 208 -23.47 -6.91 -1.81
CA LEU A 208 -24.88 -6.63 -2.09
C LEU A 208 -25.05 -5.24 -2.72
N ASP A 209 -26.07 -5.08 -3.55
CA ASP A 209 -26.46 -3.77 -4.06
C ASP A 209 -27.05 -2.88 -2.95
N ASP A 210 -27.17 -1.59 -3.23
CA ASP A 210 -27.64 -0.62 -2.23
C ASP A 210 -29.10 -0.86 -1.82
N ALA A 211 -29.93 -1.37 -2.74
CA ALA A 211 -31.34 -1.65 -2.48
C ALA A 211 -31.50 -2.84 -1.52
N ALA A 212 -30.71 -3.90 -1.70
CA ALA A 212 -30.66 -5.05 -0.82
C ALA A 212 -30.14 -4.69 0.57
N ILE A 213 -29.11 -3.83 0.64
CA ILE A 213 -28.63 -3.29 1.92
C ILE A 213 -29.73 -2.47 2.62
N ALA A 214 -30.41 -1.56 1.91
CA ALA A 214 -31.49 -0.75 2.48
C ALA A 214 -32.65 -1.62 3.00
N ARG A 215 -33.01 -2.68 2.27
CA ARG A 215 -34.02 -3.66 2.72
C ARG A 215 -33.59 -4.39 3.99
N LEU A 216 -32.33 -4.85 4.06
CA LEU A 216 -31.81 -5.54 5.25
C LEU A 216 -31.77 -4.64 6.49
N LEU A 217 -31.38 -3.37 6.31
CA LEU A 217 -31.32 -2.40 7.39
C LEU A 217 -32.71 -2.07 7.96
N THR A 218 -33.72 -1.96 7.09
CA THR A 218 -35.10 -1.61 7.49
C THR A 218 -35.88 -2.80 8.03
N SER A 219 -35.93 -3.90 7.28
CA SER A 219 -36.79 -5.05 7.62
C SER A 219 -36.18 -6.00 8.65
N GLY A 220 -34.86 -5.99 8.85
CA GLY A 220 -34.19 -6.87 9.82
C GLY A 220 -34.15 -8.34 9.44
N SER A 221 -34.72 -8.70 8.30
CA SER A 221 -34.66 -10.02 7.71
C SER A 221 -34.23 -9.85 6.25
N PRO A 222 -33.43 -10.76 5.67
CA PRO A 222 -33.31 -10.84 4.23
C PRO A 222 -34.70 -11.23 3.76
N GLY A 223 -35.51 -10.23 3.36
CA GLY A 223 -36.86 -10.48 2.89
C GLY A 223 -36.80 -11.67 1.95
N SER A 224 -37.61 -12.69 2.23
CA SER A 224 -37.80 -13.88 1.42
C SER A 224 -38.28 -13.40 0.06
N SER A 225 -37.34 -12.93 -0.75
CA SER A 225 -37.55 -12.62 -2.15
C SER A 225 -37.70 -13.97 -2.80
N SER A 226 -38.94 -14.45 -2.78
CA SER A 226 -39.48 -15.69 -3.31
C SER A 226 -39.33 -15.81 -4.84
N GLY A 227 -38.35 -15.12 -5.44
CA GLY A 227 -38.08 -15.10 -6.87
C GLY A 227 -36.60 -15.16 -7.26
N SER A 228 -35.64 -15.15 -6.33
CA SER A 228 -34.24 -15.42 -6.67
C SER A 228 -33.94 -16.91 -6.49
N SER A 229 -33.69 -17.59 -7.61
CA SER A 229 -33.36 -19.03 -7.65
C SER A 229 -32.33 -19.41 -6.58
N PRO A 230 -32.43 -20.61 -5.96
CA PRO A 230 -31.56 -21.11 -4.89
C PRO A 230 -30.04 -21.20 -5.19
N GLY A 231 -29.58 -20.68 -6.33
CA GLY A 231 -28.19 -20.65 -6.76
C GLY A 231 -27.59 -19.25 -6.84
N SER A 232 -28.25 -18.18 -6.39
CA SER A 232 -27.62 -16.87 -6.40
C SER A 232 -26.48 -16.82 -5.37
N ASP A 233 -25.24 -16.73 -5.84
CA ASP A 233 -23.99 -16.61 -5.07
C ASP A 233 -23.96 -15.50 -4.00
N ALA A 234 -25.00 -14.65 -3.94
CA ALA A 234 -25.17 -13.56 -2.99
C ALA A 234 -25.79 -13.97 -1.63
N ALA A 235 -26.00 -15.27 -1.41
CA ALA A 235 -26.74 -15.74 -0.25
C ALA A 235 -26.00 -15.45 1.08
N LEU A 236 -26.54 -14.55 1.90
CA LEU A 236 -26.04 -14.24 3.24
C LEU A 236 -26.32 -15.39 4.20
N SER A 237 -25.37 -15.66 5.10
CA SER A 237 -25.56 -16.51 6.28
C SER A 237 -26.07 -15.66 7.44
N HIS A 238 -26.87 -16.22 8.34
CA HIS A 238 -27.57 -15.47 9.39
C HIS A 238 -27.44 -16.15 10.75
N TYR A 239 -26.90 -15.41 11.71
CA TYR A 239 -26.93 -15.80 13.13
C TYR A 239 -27.98 -14.94 13.85
N PRO A 240 -29.11 -15.51 14.30
CA PRO A 240 -30.16 -14.78 15.02
C PRO A 240 -29.84 -14.54 16.51
N LEU A 241 -28.59 -14.79 16.93
CA LEU A 241 -27.96 -14.53 18.25
C LEU A 241 -28.85 -14.60 19.51
N ARG A 242 -29.89 -15.43 19.52
CA ARG A 242 -30.78 -15.73 20.67
C ARG A 242 -30.47 -17.12 21.22
N CYS A 243 -29.23 -17.31 21.60
CA CYS A 243 -28.60 -18.58 21.93
C CYS A 243 -27.85 -18.43 23.25
N ASP A 244 -27.71 -19.53 24.00
CA ASP A 244 -26.97 -19.51 25.27
C ASP A 244 -25.49 -19.90 25.07
N SER A 245 -25.21 -21.11 24.61
CA SER A 245 -23.84 -21.65 24.46
C SER A 245 -23.40 -21.84 23.02
N LEU A 246 -24.34 -22.14 22.12
CA LEU A 246 -24.12 -22.46 20.72
C LEU A 246 -25.12 -21.70 19.85
N CYS A 247 -24.62 -20.89 18.92
CA CYS A 247 -25.44 -20.13 17.99
C CYS A 247 -25.24 -20.69 16.57
N PRO A 248 -26.15 -21.53 16.08
CA PRO A 248 -26.06 -22.03 14.71
C PRO A 248 -26.34 -20.90 13.71
N ASP A 249 -25.70 -20.98 12.55
CA ASP A 249 -26.16 -20.25 11.36
C ASP A 249 -27.51 -20.85 10.93
N ALA A 250 -28.54 -20.01 10.79
CA ALA A 250 -29.89 -20.43 10.42
C ALA A 250 -29.94 -21.15 9.07
N GLY A 251 -29.00 -20.82 8.17
CA GLY A 251 -28.86 -21.48 6.87
C GLY A 251 -27.98 -22.72 6.84
N GLY A 252 -27.29 -23.05 7.95
CA GLY A 252 -26.35 -24.17 8.03
C GLY A 252 -25.15 -24.07 7.06
N ARG A 253 -24.80 -22.86 6.61
CA ARG A 253 -23.73 -22.63 5.61
C ARG A 253 -22.39 -22.31 6.26
N LEU A 254 -22.41 -21.78 7.48
CA LEU A 254 -21.22 -21.45 8.26
C LEU A 254 -21.17 -22.26 9.57
N PRO A 255 -19.96 -22.48 10.11
CA PRO A 255 -19.81 -23.11 11.43
C PRO A 255 -20.57 -22.36 12.52
N PRO A 256 -21.09 -23.05 13.55
CA PRO A 256 -21.77 -22.40 14.65
C PRO A 256 -20.78 -21.58 15.50
N LEU A 257 -21.32 -20.55 16.14
CA LEU A 257 -20.59 -19.73 17.11
C LEU A 257 -20.70 -20.35 18.50
N HIS A 258 -19.56 -20.64 19.13
CA HIS A 258 -19.46 -21.17 20.49
C HIS A 258 -19.14 -20.07 21.49
N ARG A 259 -19.82 -20.09 22.63
CA ARG A 259 -19.56 -19.14 23.73
C ARG A 259 -18.13 -19.30 24.24
N LEU A 260 -17.50 -18.15 24.49
CA LEU A 260 -16.24 -17.99 25.18
C LEU A 260 -16.49 -17.27 26.51
N GLY A 261 -15.88 -17.77 27.58
CA GLY A 261 -16.02 -17.20 28.92
C GLY A 261 -17.18 -17.77 29.74
N PRO A 262 -17.44 -17.19 30.93
CA PRO A 262 -18.44 -17.69 31.86
C PRO A 262 -19.87 -17.53 31.33
N PRO A 263 -20.83 -18.36 31.79
CA PRO A 263 -22.23 -18.25 31.40
C PRO A 263 -22.79 -16.87 31.76
N VAL A 264 -23.68 -16.37 30.90
CA VAL A 264 -24.36 -15.09 31.06
C VAL A 264 -25.85 -15.36 31.08
N ALA A 265 -26.60 -14.60 31.88
CA ALA A 265 -28.05 -14.66 31.80
C ALA A 265 -28.47 -14.38 30.34
N PRO A 266 -29.27 -15.27 29.72
CA PRO A 266 -29.74 -15.07 28.35
C PRO A 266 -30.51 -13.75 28.28
N ALA A 267 -30.22 -12.93 27.28
CA ALA A 267 -31.05 -11.78 26.96
C ALA A 267 -32.09 -12.22 25.93
N ALA A 268 -33.33 -11.75 26.09
CA ALA A 268 -34.45 -12.14 25.21
C ALA A 268 -34.17 -11.84 23.73
N ASP A 269 -33.42 -10.77 23.47
CA ASP A 269 -33.27 -10.19 22.13
C ASP A 269 -31.85 -10.29 21.56
N GLY A 270 -30.93 -11.04 22.17
CA GLY A 270 -29.56 -11.16 21.63
C GLY A 270 -28.54 -11.77 22.59
N ILE A 271 -27.28 -11.77 22.19
CA ILE A 271 -26.16 -12.12 23.07
C ILE A 271 -25.63 -10.86 23.75
N ARG A 272 -25.46 -10.91 25.07
CA ARG A 272 -24.81 -9.86 25.85
C ARG A 272 -23.31 -10.14 25.93
N LEU A 273 -22.50 -9.18 25.50
CA LEU A 273 -21.04 -9.22 25.55
C LEU A 273 -20.53 -8.30 26.67
N ARG A 274 -19.59 -8.81 27.48
CA ARG A 274 -18.86 -8.08 28.53
C ARG A 274 -17.39 -8.52 28.56
N ARG A 275 -16.63 -8.00 29.51
CA ARG A 275 -15.23 -8.39 29.74
C ARG A 275 -15.07 -9.91 29.88
N GLY A 276 -14.18 -10.47 29.06
CA GLY A 276 -13.89 -11.91 29.03
C GLY A 276 -14.99 -12.78 28.43
N GLN A 277 -16.01 -12.16 27.81
CA GLN A 277 -17.10 -12.86 27.14
C GLN A 277 -17.02 -12.63 25.63
N GLY A 278 -17.34 -13.68 24.88
CA GLY A 278 -17.36 -13.62 23.43
C GLY A 278 -18.00 -14.85 22.83
N TYR A 279 -18.04 -14.88 21.51
CA TYR A 279 -18.42 -16.07 20.75
C TYR A 279 -17.40 -16.28 19.63
N ARG A 280 -17.10 -17.54 19.31
CA ARG A 280 -16.13 -17.90 18.29
C ARG A 280 -16.53 -19.16 17.53
N THR A 281 -16.29 -19.20 16.23
CA THR A 281 -16.37 -20.46 15.48
C THR A 281 -15.15 -21.33 15.80
N LEU A 282 -15.38 -22.60 16.15
CA LEU A 282 -14.29 -23.56 16.40
C LEU A 282 -13.56 -23.89 15.09
N GLU A 283 -14.32 -24.01 14.01
CA GLU A 283 -13.81 -24.13 12.65
C GLU A 283 -13.83 -22.76 11.96
N ALA A 284 -12.84 -22.50 11.10
CA ALA A 284 -12.84 -21.28 10.31
C ALA A 284 -13.94 -21.33 9.25
N PRO A 285 -14.65 -20.21 8.97
CA PRO A 285 -15.57 -20.11 7.85
C PRO A 285 -14.80 -20.05 6.50
N THR A 286 -13.99 -21.08 6.21
CA THR A 286 -13.05 -21.12 5.08
C THR A 286 -13.72 -20.86 3.75
N ALA A 287 -14.91 -21.43 3.51
CA ALA A 287 -15.65 -21.22 2.26
C ALA A 287 -16.05 -19.76 2.03
N LEU A 288 -16.48 -19.05 3.10
CA LEU A 288 -16.79 -17.63 3.07
C LEU A 288 -15.54 -16.81 2.75
N THR A 289 -14.47 -17.03 3.51
CA THR A 289 -13.23 -16.26 3.37
C THR A 289 -12.57 -16.48 2.00
N GLU A 290 -12.50 -17.73 1.54
CA GLU A 290 -11.98 -18.06 0.20
C GLU A 290 -12.80 -17.43 -0.93
N ARG A 291 -14.13 -17.44 -0.82
CA ARG A 291 -14.98 -16.77 -1.81
C ARG A 291 -14.78 -15.25 -1.77
N ALA A 292 -14.68 -14.65 -0.59
CA ALA A 292 -14.41 -13.22 -0.43
C ALA A 292 -13.04 -12.84 -1.01
N ARG A 293 -12.01 -13.68 -0.83
CA ARG A 293 -10.69 -13.52 -1.46
C ARG A 293 -10.78 -13.48 -2.98
N ARG A 294 -11.44 -14.49 -3.57
CA ARG A 294 -11.57 -14.64 -5.03
C ARG A 294 -12.41 -13.53 -5.66
N GLN A 295 -13.53 -13.18 -5.05
CA GLN A 295 -14.43 -12.12 -5.52
C GLN A 295 -13.94 -10.72 -5.14
N SER A 296 -12.98 -10.64 -4.22
CA SER A 296 -12.53 -9.41 -3.59
C SER A 296 -13.71 -8.57 -3.07
N ALA A 297 -14.69 -9.24 -2.48
CA ALA A 297 -15.95 -8.66 -2.03
C ALA A 297 -16.45 -9.34 -0.76
N PHE A 298 -17.27 -8.63 0.03
CA PHE A 298 -18.11 -9.21 1.07
C PHE A 298 -19.18 -8.21 1.51
N THR A 299 -20.21 -8.72 2.18
CA THR A 299 -21.21 -7.91 2.90
C THR A 299 -21.39 -8.47 4.29
N LEU A 300 -21.51 -7.57 5.26
CA LEU A 300 -21.73 -7.86 6.65
C LEU A 300 -22.80 -6.89 7.17
N VAL A 301 -23.81 -7.40 7.86
CA VAL A 301 -24.86 -6.59 8.50
C VAL A 301 -24.92 -6.98 9.97
N LEU A 302 -24.91 -5.99 10.85
CA LEU A 302 -24.93 -6.16 12.29
C LEU A 302 -26.04 -5.32 12.91
N ALA A 303 -26.75 -5.89 13.88
CA ALA A 303 -27.65 -5.16 14.77
C ALA A 303 -27.09 -5.23 16.20
N PHE A 304 -26.87 -4.09 16.85
CA PHE A 304 -26.26 -4.04 18.17
C PHE A 304 -26.78 -2.88 19.03
N THR A 305 -26.70 -3.02 20.35
CA THR A 305 -27.03 -2.01 21.35
C THR A 305 -25.87 -1.83 22.34
N PRO A 306 -25.15 -0.70 22.32
CA PRO A 306 -24.00 -0.47 23.21
C PRO A 306 -24.44 -0.26 24.67
N GLU A 307 -23.70 -0.83 25.63
CA GLU A 307 -23.99 -0.66 27.08
C GLU A 307 -23.02 0.30 27.78
N ALA A 308 -21.82 0.52 27.25
CA ALA A 308 -20.80 1.36 27.87
C ALA A 308 -20.03 2.21 26.85
N ASP A 309 -19.60 3.39 27.29
CA ASP A 309 -18.63 4.21 26.59
C ASP A 309 -17.23 3.66 26.89
N LEU A 310 -16.65 2.92 25.96
CA LEU A 310 -15.34 2.31 26.16
C LEU A 310 -14.22 3.34 26.03
N HIS A 311 -13.23 3.26 26.92
CA HIS A 311 -12.09 4.18 26.96
C HIS A 311 -10.78 3.44 26.58
N ARG A 312 -10.01 4.09 25.70
CA ARG A 312 -8.71 3.75 25.09
C ARG A 312 -8.63 2.42 24.32
N GLY A 313 -8.59 2.56 22.98
CA GLY A 313 -8.40 1.46 22.03
C GLY A 313 -9.71 0.84 21.53
N PRO A 314 -9.72 0.27 20.32
CA PRO A 314 -10.92 -0.32 19.72
C PRO A 314 -11.25 -1.65 20.40
N ALA A 315 -12.30 -1.66 21.22
CA ALA A 315 -12.88 -2.86 21.77
C ALA A 315 -13.55 -3.67 20.65
N PRO A 316 -13.13 -4.91 20.35
CA PRO A 316 -13.66 -5.68 19.23
C PRO A 316 -15.12 -6.05 19.45
N LEU A 317 -16.00 -5.61 18.54
CA LEU A 317 -17.38 -6.07 18.43
C LEU A 317 -17.43 -7.33 17.56
N LEU A 318 -16.77 -7.29 16.42
CA LEU A 318 -16.64 -8.42 15.49
C LEU A 318 -15.22 -8.45 14.90
N SER A 319 -14.65 -9.64 14.78
CA SER A 319 -13.35 -9.81 14.14
C SER A 319 -13.19 -11.15 13.41
N LEU A 320 -12.28 -11.15 12.45
CA LEU A 320 -11.72 -12.33 11.79
C LEU A 320 -10.20 -12.34 12.07
N PRO A 321 -9.77 -12.75 13.28
CA PRO A 321 -8.35 -12.77 13.65
C PRO A 321 -7.60 -13.85 12.87
N SER A 322 -6.29 -13.66 12.67
CA SER A 322 -5.36 -14.67 12.16
C SER A 322 -4.33 -15.01 13.25
N GLU A 323 -3.69 -16.16 13.17
CA GLU A 323 -2.83 -16.73 14.23
C GLU A 323 -1.63 -15.85 14.63
N ARG A 324 -1.27 -14.84 13.84
CA ARG A 324 0.00 -14.10 13.96
C ARG A 324 -0.16 -12.59 14.23
N THR A 325 -1.06 -12.18 15.12
CA THR A 325 -1.41 -10.75 15.37
C THR A 325 -2.02 -10.02 14.16
N GLU A 326 -2.22 -10.75 13.07
CA GLU A 326 -2.88 -10.28 11.87
C GLU A 326 -4.39 -10.42 12.03
N ARG A 327 -5.15 -9.66 11.26
CA ARG A 327 -6.62 -9.69 11.27
C ARG A 327 -7.09 -9.43 9.86
N ASN A 328 -8.00 -10.24 9.34
CA ASN A 328 -8.63 -9.97 8.05
C ASN A 328 -9.57 -8.76 8.15
N LEU A 329 -10.31 -8.71 9.26
CA LEU A 329 -11.31 -7.70 9.56
C LEU A 329 -11.39 -7.50 11.08
N LEU A 330 -11.50 -6.25 11.54
CA LEU A 330 -11.94 -5.90 12.88
C LEU A 330 -12.89 -4.72 12.82
N ILE A 331 -14.05 -4.89 13.43
CA ILE A 331 -15.02 -3.84 13.72
C ILE A 331 -14.98 -3.65 15.23
N GLY A 332 -14.61 -2.47 15.68
CA GLY A 332 -14.50 -2.17 17.10
C GLY A 332 -15.01 -0.79 17.47
N GLN A 333 -15.22 -0.61 18.77
CA GLN A 333 -15.61 0.65 19.37
C GLN A 333 -14.43 1.28 20.08
N GLU A 334 -14.11 2.52 19.72
CA GLU A 334 -13.26 3.39 20.52
C GLU A 334 -14.05 4.68 20.79
N TRP A 335 -14.32 4.96 22.07
CA TRP A 335 -15.27 6.01 22.46
C TRP A 335 -16.66 5.79 21.84
N GLN A 336 -17.20 6.80 21.17
CA GLN A 336 -18.45 6.72 20.41
C GLN A 336 -18.21 6.42 18.92
N ALA A 337 -16.96 6.16 18.51
CA ALA A 337 -16.60 5.98 17.12
C ALA A 337 -16.47 4.50 16.73
N LEU A 338 -16.93 4.17 15.52
CA LEU A 338 -16.65 2.92 14.84
C LEU A 338 -15.25 2.95 14.28
N HIS A 339 -14.42 2.01 14.70
CA HIS A 339 -13.09 1.79 14.16
C HIS A 339 -13.09 0.50 13.36
N LEU A 340 -12.76 0.63 12.07
CA LEU A 340 -12.71 -0.47 11.12
C LEU A 340 -11.27 -0.68 10.64
N PHE A 341 -10.78 -1.90 10.86
CA PHE A 341 -9.50 -2.38 10.34
C PHE A 341 -9.80 -3.42 9.27
N LEU A 342 -9.43 -3.13 8.03
CA LEU A 342 -9.62 -4.03 6.90
C LEU A 342 -8.28 -4.40 6.31
N ARG A 343 -7.95 -5.69 6.30
CA ARG A 343 -6.72 -6.17 5.68
C ARG A 343 -6.86 -6.16 4.17
N THR A 344 -6.03 -5.34 3.57
CA THR A 344 -5.72 -5.36 2.15
C THR A 344 -4.20 -5.30 2.04
N PRO A 345 -3.62 -5.68 0.89
CA PRO A 345 -2.18 -5.51 0.70
C PRO A 345 -1.74 -4.06 0.90
N ALA A 346 -2.58 -3.09 0.52
CA ALA A 346 -2.36 -1.66 0.77
C ALA A 346 -2.27 -1.33 2.27
N ASN A 347 -3.16 -1.91 3.08
CA ASN A 347 -3.25 -1.64 4.51
C ASN A 347 -2.27 -2.47 5.38
N GLY A 348 -1.41 -3.27 4.74
CA GLY A 348 -0.43 -4.12 5.41
C GLY A 348 -1.04 -5.35 6.10
N PRO A 349 -0.18 -6.26 6.61
CA PRO A 349 -0.62 -7.55 7.16
C PRO A 349 -1.48 -7.44 8.43
N ARG A 350 -1.29 -6.38 9.22
CA ARG A 350 -2.04 -6.12 10.47
C ARG A 350 -3.27 -5.24 10.29
N ALA A 351 -3.54 -4.78 9.07
CA ALA A 351 -4.60 -3.83 8.75
C ALA A 351 -4.54 -2.54 9.60
N ASP A 352 -3.36 -2.14 10.06
CA ASP A 352 -3.13 -1.08 11.04
C ASP A 352 -2.47 0.17 10.44
N ARG A 353 -2.21 0.20 9.13
CA ARG A 353 -1.70 1.40 8.46
C ARG A 353 -2.76 2.49 8.36
N VAL A 354 -3.99 2.07 8.11
CA VAL A 354 -5.17 2.89 7.90
C VAL A 354 -6.31 2.31 8.71
N VAL A 355 -6.86 3.14 9.58
CA VAL A 355 -8.04 2.84 10.38
C VAL A 355 -9.17 3.69 9.85
N PHE A 356 -10.25 3.07 9.40
CA PHE A 356 -11.43 3.81 8.96
C PHE A 356 -12.30 4.10 10.16
N VAL A 357 -12.67 5.36 10.34
CA VAL A 357 -13.39 5.85 11.52
C VAL A 357 -14.75 6.40 11.09
N VAL A 358 -15.81 6.01 11.78
CA VAL A 358 -17.12 6.68 11.69
C VAL A 358 -17.47 7.22 13.08
N PRO A 359 -17.43 8.53 13.32
CA PRO A 359 -17.78 9.10 14.61
C PRO A 359 -19.27 8.97 14.92
N GLY A 360 -19.63 8.99 16.21
CA GLY A 360 -21.02 9.05 16.67
C GLY A 360 -21.85 7.81 16.33
N VAL A 361 -21.21 6.65 16.17
CA VAL A 361 -21.88 5.37 15.89
C VAL A 361 -22.38 4.72 17.16
N PHE A 362 -21.62 4.75 18.24
CA PHE A 362 -21.97 4.07 19.48
C PHE A 362 -22.60 5.04 20.47
N GLU A 363 -23.91 4.92 20.63
CA GLU A 363 -24.69 5.66 21.62
C GLU A 363 -25.31 4.67 22.59
N ARG A 364 -25.11 4.92 23.88
CA ARG A 364 -25.49 4.00 24.95
C ARG A 364 -26.99 3.75 24.95
N GLY A 365 -27.39 2.47 24.94
CA GLY A 365 -28.79 2.05 25.00
C GLY A 365 -29.57 2.22 23.68
N VAL A 366 -28.94 2.75 22.63
CA VAL A 366 -29.58 2.91 21.32
C VAL A 366 -29.22 1.74 20.42
N THR A 367 -30.23 0.97 20.02
CA THR A 367 -30.05 -0.09 19.03
C THR A 367 -29.77 0.53 17.68
N ARG A 368 -28.73 0.05 17.00
CA ARG A 368 -28.38 0.47 15.64
C ARG A 368 -28.20 -0.72 14.74
N ARG A 369 -28.50 -0.49 13.46
CA ARG A 369 -28.24 -1.44 12.38
C ARG A 369 -27.26 -0.85 11.40
N MET A 370 -26.21 -1.61 11.13
CA MET A 370 -25.13 -1.21 10.24
C MET A 370 -24.89 -2.27 9.19
N ALA A 371 -24.62 -1.84 7.95
CA ALA A 371 -24.13 -2.68 6.88
C ALA A 371 -22.74 -2.22 6.46
N LEU A 372 -21.78 -3.14 6.48
CA LEU A 372 -20.45 -3.00 5.94
C LEU A 372 -20.38 -3.79 4.63
N ARG A 373 -20.07 -3.10 3.54
CA ARG A 373 -19.85 -3.71 2.23
C ARG A 373 -18.45 -3.37 1.75
N TYR A 374 -17.79 -4.36 1.17
CA TYR A 374 -16.58 -4.16 0.39
C TYR A 374 -16.75 -4.76 -1.00
N ASP A 375 -16.42 -4.02 -2.04
CA ASP A 375 -16.46 -4.47 -3.44
C ASP A 375 -15.26 -3.92 -4.22
N ARG A 376 -14.28 -4.78 -4.49
CA ARG A 376 -13.14 -4.51 -5.40
C ARG A 376 -12.46 -3.16 -5.16
N GLY A 377 -12.21 -2.81 -3.90
CA GLY A 377 -11.59 -1.54 -3.50
C GLY A 377 -12.58 -0.51 -2.97
N THR A 378 -13.89 -0.70 -3.13
CA THR A 378 -14.88 0.23 -2.59
C THR A 378 -15.37 -0.26 -1.23
N LEU A 379 -14.98 0.45 -0.17
CA LEU A 379 -15.49 0.28 1.17
C LEU A 379 -16.74 1.14 1.34
N SER A 380 -17.81 0.56 1.88
CA SER A 380 -19.09 1.23 2.12
C SER A 380 -19.62 0.88 3.50
N VAL A 381 -19.99 1.88 4.30
CA VAL A 381 -20.63 1.71 5.62
C VAL A 381 -21.97 2.43 5.60
N ALA A 382 -23.05 1.71 5.80
CA ALA A 382 -24.41 2.24 5.83
C ALA A 382 -25.05 2.01 7.21
N PHE A 383 -25.91 2.93 7.63
CA PHE A 383 -26.72 2.82 8.84
C PHE A 383 -28.19 2.98 8.48
N ALA A 384 -29.09 2.35 9.22
CA ALA A 384 -30.52 2.44 8.96
C ALA A 384 -31.05 3.88 9.10
N GLU A 385 -30.43 4.66 10.00
CA GLU A 385 -30.85 6.01 10.39
C GLU A 385 -30.17 7.11 9.56
N ALA A 386 -29.16 6.76 8.75
CA ALA A 386 -28.39 7.72 7.98
C ALA A 386 -28.99 7.93 6.57
N PRO A 387 -28.90 9.15 5.99
CA PRO A 387 -29.46 9.46 4.68
C PRO A 387 -28.78 8.71 3.52
N GLY A 388 -27.61 8.11 3.75
CA GLY A 388 -26.91 7.31 2.77
C GLY A 388 -25.63 6.65 3.30
N PRO A 389 -25.03 5.76 2.51
CA PRO A 389 -23.79 5.08 2.89
C PRO A 389 -22.56 5.99 2.80
N TYR A 390 -21.66 5.84 3.76
CA TYR A 390 -20.30 6.37 3.68
C TYR A 390 -19.46 5.48 2.74
N ARG A 391 -19.05 6.00 1.58
CA ARG A 391 -18.26 5.27 0.59
C ARG A 391 -16.85 5.83 0.42
N LEU A 392 -15.86 4.95 0.55
CA LEU A 392 -14.47 5.24 0.24
C LEU A 392 -13.97 4.26 -0.81
N ARG A 393 -13.51 4.80 -1.94
CA ARG A 393 -12.82 4.00 -2.95
C ARG A 393 -11.32 4.02 -2.67
N ILE A 394 -10.78 2.85 -2.38
CA ILE A 394 -9.35 2.58 -2.29
C ILE A 394 -8.83 2.44 -3.72
N THR A 395 -8.01 3.39 -4.14
CA THR A 395 -7.36 3.43 -5.45
C THR A 395 -5.85 3.29 -5.29
N PRO A 396 -5.09 2.96 -6.36
CA PRO A 396 -3.63 2.90 -6.28
C PRO A 396 -3.02 4.21 -5.76
N GLU A 397 -3.59 5.37 -6.12
CA GLU A 397 -3.13 6.67 -5.65
C GLU A 397 -3.28 6.81 -4.12
N THR A 398 -4.43 6.39 -3.58
CA THR A 398 -4.62 6.37 -2.12
C THR A 398 -3.68 5.40 -1.44
N ALA A 399 -3.40 4.24 -2.05
CA ALA A 399 -2.49 3.25 -1.49
C ALA A 399 -1.04 3.77 -1.43
N VAL A 400 -0.58 4.48 -2.46
CA VAL A 400 0.75 5.13 -2.46
C VAL A 400 0.83 6.13 -1.31
N LEU A 401 -0.16 7.02 -1.21
CA LEU A 401 -0.16 8.04 -0.16
C LEU A 401 -0.24 7.43 1.23
N TRP A 402 -1.08 6.43 1.45
CA TRP A 402 -1.17 5.74 2.74
C TRP A 402 0.10 5.01 3.09
N TRP A 403 0.76 4.39 2.11
CA TRP A 403 2.05 3.76 2.31
C TRP A 403 3.12 4.77 2.73
N THR A 404 3.16 5.95 2.08
CA THR A 404 4.08 7.03 2.48
C THR A 404 3.71 7.65 3.83
N ALA A 405 2.41 7.82 4.12
CA ALA A 405 1.91 8.42 5.34
C ALA A 405 2.13 7.51 6.56
N TYR A 406 2.10 6.19 6.37
CA TYR A 406 2.39 5.23 7.43
C TYR A 406 3.79 5.38 8.01
N ALA A 407 4.73 5.99 7.28
CA ALA A 407 6.02 6.36 7.83
C ALA A 407 5.93 7.29 9.05
N PHE A 408 4.79 7.97 9.22
CA PHE A 408 4.47 8.85 10.34
C PHE A 408 3.52 8.23 11.37
N GLY A 409 3.14 6.95 11.21
CA GLY A 409 2.26 6.21 12.11
C GLY A 409 0.92 5.78 11.48
N PRO A 410 0.06 5.09 12.25
CA PRO A 410 -1.29 4.73 11.80
C PRO A 410 -2.10 5.96 11.40
N TYR A 411 -2.70 5.93 10.22
CA TYR A 411 -3.52 7.02 9.71
C TYR A 411 -5.00 6.74 9.94
N HIS A 412 -5.72 7.67 10.57
CA HIS A 412 -7.15 7.54 10.81
C HIS A 412 -7.92 8.31 9.73
N ILE A 413 -8.77 7.61 8.97
CA ILE A 413 -9.62 8.21 7.95
C ILE A 413 -11.04 8.30 8.48
N ASP A 414 -11.48 9.52 8.78
CA ASP A 414 -12.88 9.79 9.08
C ASP A 414 -13.71 9.67 7.79
N LEU A 415 -14.53 8.61 7.73
CA LEU A 415 -15.38 8.32 6.58
C LEU A 415 -16.47 9.38 6.35
N THR A 416 -16.83 10.16 7.36
CA THR A 416 -17.86 11.21 7.24
C THR A 416 -17.34 12.46 6.53
N THR A 417 -16.04 12.74 6.62
CA THR A 417 -15.38 13.84 5.91
C THR A 417 -14.82 13.38 4.56
N ALA A 418 -14.28 12.15 4.52
CA ALA A 418 -13.78 11.49 3.32
C ALA A 418 -14.81 11.38 2.19
N THR A 419 -16.09 11.25 2.54
CA THR A 419 -17.19 11.03 1.60
C THR A 419 -17.79 12.32 1.06
N ARG A 420 -17.48 13.47 1.66
CA ARG A 420 -18.07 14.73 1.24
C ARG A 420 -17.54 15.15 -0.14
N PRO A 421 -18.35 15.85 -0.96
CA PRO A 421 -17.93 16.35 -2.26
C PRO A 421 -16.73 17.31 -2.23
N ASP A 422 -16.40 17.87 -1.07
CA ASP A 422 -15.32 18.81 -0.80
C ASP A 422 -14.16 18.19 0.01
N GLY A 423 -14.24 16.88 0.32
CA GLY A 423 -13.25 16.21 1.14
C GLY A 423 -11.85 16.17 0.53
N VAL A 424 -10.83 16.22 1.40
CA VAL A 424 -9.38 16.18 1.06
C VAL A 424 -9.01 14.99 0.17
N ILE A 425 -9.77 13.90 0.22
CA ILE A 425 -9.55 12.71 -0.62
C ILE A 425 -9.66 13.03 -2.12
N ARG A 426 -10.37 14.09 -2.52
CA ARG A 426 -10.39 14.54 -3.92
C ARG A 426 -9.06 15.14 -4.39
N LEU A 427 -8.21 15.58 -3.46
CA LEU A 427 -6.86 16.08 -3.76
C LEU A 427 -5.86 14.93 -3.95
N VAL A 428 -6.17 13.73 -3.46
CA VAL A 428 -5.25 12.57 -3.50
C VAL A 428 -4.79 12.23 -4.91
N PRO A 429 -5.67 12.10 -5.93
CA PRO A 429 -5.21 11.83 -7.30
C PRO A 429 -4.28 12.93 -7.83
N TRP A 430 -4.57 14.20 -7.55
CA TRP A 430 -3.73 15.32 -7.97
C TRP A 430 -2.36 15.33 -7.27
N LEU A 431 -2.33 15.06 -5.97
CA LEU A 431 -1.08 14.93 -5.21
C LEU A 431 -0.25 13.75 -5.73
N TYR A 432 -0.89 12.63 -6.05
CA TYR A 432 -0.24 11.50 -6.70
C TYR A 432 0.33 11.87 -8.07
N ASP A 433 -0.47 12.51 -8.93
CA ASP A 433 -0.02 12.91 -10.26
C ASP A 433 1.14 13.91 -10.18
N LEU A 434 1.09 14.84 -9.23
CA LEU A 434 2.18 15.77 -8.96
C LEU A 434 3.43 15.02 -8.49
N LEU A 435 3.30 14.11 -7.53
CA LEU A 435 4.43 13.34 -6.99
C LEU A 435 5.10 12.47 -8.06
N VAL A 436 4.31 11.89 -8.97
CA VAL A 436 4.81 10.95 -9.98
C VAL A 436 5.24 11.66 -11.27
N PHE A 437 4.36 12.45 -11.86
CA PHE A 437 4.57 13.01 -13.20
C PHE A 437 5.35 14.33 -13.21
N PHE A 438 5.37 15.09 -12.12
CA PHE A 438 6.15 16.32 -12.07
C PHE A 438 7.67 16.05 -12.11
N PRO A 439 8.25 15.17 -11.26
CA PRO A 439 9.67 14.83 -11.37
C PRO A 439 9.99 14.22 -12.74
N LEU A 440 9.09 13.37 -13.25
CA LEU A 440 9.23 12.78 -14.57
C LEU A 440 9.32 13.83 -15.69
N GLY A 441 8.51 14.88 -15.62
CA GLY A 441 8.52 15.98 -16.58
C GLY A 441 9.80 16.80 -16.52
N LEU A 442 10.35 17.01 -15.33
CA LEU A 442 11.67 17.65 -15.17
C LEU A 442 12.80 16.80 -15.73
N LEU A 443 12.77 15.48 -15.51
CA LEU A 443 13.73 14.55 -16.10
C LEU A 443 13.65 14.55 -17.63
N LEU A 444 12.43 14.59 -18.16
CA LEU A 444 12.18 14.71 -19.60
C LEU A 444 12.73 16.03 -20.15
N ALA A 445 12.53 17.16 -19.45
CA ALA A 445 13.12 18.45 -19.86
C ALA A 445 14.64 18.40 -19.91
N ALA A 446 15.28 17.85 -18.87
CA ALA A 446 16.72 17.69 -18.81
C ALA A 446 17.24 16.84 -19.98
N PHE A 447 16.50 15.81 -20.37
CA PHE A 447 16.82 14.91 -21.47
C PHE A 447 16.55 15.54 -22.86
N VAL A 448 15.44 16.24 -23.05
CA VAL A 448 15.14 16.98 -24.29
C VAL A 448 16.22 18.02 -24.55
N HIS A 449 16.67 18.72 -23.51
CA HIS A 449 17.73 19.71 -23.60
C HIS A 449 19.11 19.11 -23.95
N THR A 450 19.32 17.79 -23.79
CA THR A 450 20.59 17.13 -24.14
C THR A 450 20.60 16.50 -25.53
N SER A 451 19.44 16.22 -26.13
CA SER A 451 19.31 15.38 -27.32
C SER A 451 19.27 16.17 -28.65
N THR A 452 19.73 15.57 -29.75
CA THR A 452 19.72 16.19 -31.10
C THR A 452 18.32 16.19 -31.71
N ARG A 453 18.00 17.23 -32.52
CA ARG A 453 16.65 17.55 -33.04
C ARG A 453 15.81 16.37 -33.55
N HIS A 454 16.41 15.40 -34.24
CA HIS A 454 15.68 14.24 -34.78
C HIS A 454 15.41 13.13 -33.75
N ARG A 455 16.33 12.90 -32.79
CA ARG A 455 16.12 11.93 -31.70
C ARG A 455 15.11 12.43 -30.67
N THR A 456 15.01 13.75 -30.49
CA THR A 456 14.06 14.38 -29.55
C THR A 456 12.61 14.05 -29.90
N ARG A 457 12.23 14.07 -31.19
CA ARG A 457 10.84 13.82 -31.62
C ARG A 457 10.36 12.40 -31.32
N ARG A 458 11.16 11.37 -31.65
CA ARG A 458 10.80 9.96 -31.38
C ARG A 458 10.72 9.66 -29.88
N LEU A 459 11.60 10.28 -29.09
CA LEU A 459 11.64 10.09 -27.64
C LEU A 459 10.50 10.84 -26.95
N LEU A 460 10.17 12.06 -27.37
CA LEU A 460 8.97 12.76 -26.90
C LEU A 460 7.70 11.93 -27.12
N ALA A 461 7.57 11.27 -28.27
CA ALA A 461 6.44 10.37 -28.52
C ALA A 461 6.40 9.19 -27.53
N GLY A 462 7.53 8.52 -27.28
CA GLY A 462 7.60 7.43 -26.29
C GLY A 462 7.29 7.88 -24.86
N TRP A 463 7.70 9.08 -24.48
CA TRP A 463 7.43 9.64 -23.15
C TRP A 463 5.98 10.13 -22.99
N LEU A 464 5.34 10.62 -24.04
CA LEU A 464 3.90 10.94 -24.03
C LEU A 464 3.03 9.67 -23.89
N LEU A 465 3.52 8.52 -24.35
CA LEU A 465 2.86 7.23 -24.14
C LEU A 465 3.06 6.69 -22.71
N MET A 466 3.99 7.23 -21.93
CA MET A 466 4.32 6.71 -20.61
C MET A 466 3.22 6.94 -19.55
N PRO A 467 2.55 8.10 -19.45
CA PRO A 467 1.37 8.24 -18.58
C PRO A 467 0.24 7.30 -18.95
N LEU A 468 0.04 7.08 -20.26
CA LEU A 468 -0.90 6.11 -20.81
C LEU A 468 -0.55 4.69 -20.37
N PHE A 469 0.72 4.30 -20.49
CA PHE A 469 1.21 3.00 -20.06
C PHE A 469 1.08 2.82 -18.54
N LEU A 470 1.51 3.81 -17.75
CA LEU A 470 1.37 3.80 -16.29
C LEU A 470 -0.11 3.66 -15.92
N HIS A 471 -1.00 4.49 -16.44
CA HIS A 471 -2.43 4.35 -16.17
C HIS A 471 -2.98 2.98 -16.61
N ALA A 472 -2.58 2.47 -17.78
CA ALA A 472 -3.01 1.16 -18.25
C ALA A 472 -2.55 0.01 -17.33
N VAL A 473 -1.33 0.07 -16.80
CA VAL A 473 -0.80 -0.90 -15.83
C VAL A 473 -1.44 -0.75 -14.45
N LEU A 474 -1.80 0.48 -14.07
CA LEU A 474 -2.37 0.81 -12.77
C LEU A 474 -3.87 0.60 -12.68
N LEU A 475 -4.56 0.48 -13.81
CA LEU A 475 -5.98 0.19 -13.80
C LEU A 475 -6.19 -1.23 -13.26
N PRO A 476 -7.04 -1.39 -12.23
CA PRO A 476 -7.49 -2.73 -11.86
C PRO A 476 -8.11 -3.39 -13.08
N ALA A 477 -8.01 -4.72 -13.19
CA ALA A 477 -8.73 -5.50 -14.19
C ALA A 477 -10.23 -5.10 -14.15
N GLY A 478 -10.68 -4.30 -15.13
CA GLY A 478 -12.05 -3.78 -15.23
C GLY A 478 -12.24 -2.27 -14.97
N GLY A 479 -11.19 -1.51 -14.65
CA GLY A 479 -11.27 -0.04 -14.58
C GLY A 479 -11.25 0.59 -15.99
N LEU A 480 -12.23 1.45 -16.30
CA LEU A 480 -12.15 2.30 -17.50
C LEU A 480 -11.07 3.37 -17.33
N LEU A 481 -10.25 3.58 -18.37
CA LEU A 481 -9.34 4.72 -18.47
C LEU A 481 -10.15 6.02 -18.34
N SER A 482 -9.97 6.73 -17.24
CA SER A 482 -10.57 8.05 -17.06
C SER A 482 -9.77 9.04 -17.91
N LEU A 483 -10.32 9.45 -19.06
CA LEU A 483 -9.68 10.42 -19.96
C LEU A 483 -9.29 11.72 -19.22
N THR A 484 -10.10 12.14 -18.25
CA THR A 484 -9.82 13.28 -17.38
C THR A 484 -8.54 13.10 -16.55
N ARG A 485 -8.27 11.88 -16.07
CA ARG A 485 -7.05 11.59 -15.29
C ARG A 485 -5.82 11.54 -16.19
N VAL A 486 -5.90 10.81 -17.30
CA VAL A 486 -4.80 10.78 -18.29
C VAL A 486 -4.48 12.19 -18.76
N GLY A 487 -5.49 13.02 -19.02
CA GLY A 487 -5.34 14.43 -19.34
C GLY A 487 -4.66 15.23 -18.23
N GLY A 488 -5.04 15.03 -16.96
CA GLY A 488 -4.40 15.65 -15.80
C GLY A 488 -2.92 15.29 -15.65
N SER A 489 -2.58 13.99 -15.74
CA SER A 489 -1.19 13.52 -15.68
C SER A 489 -0.36 14.06 -16.84
N LEU A 490 -0.91 14.10 -18.06
CA LEU A 490 -0.25 14.69 -19.23
C LEU A 490 -0.04 16.20 -19.08
N LEU A 491 -1.01 16.92 -18.52
CA LEU A 491 -0.91 18.34 -18.23
C LEU A 491 0.22 18.63 -17.23
N ILE A 492 0.27 17.89 -16.12
CA ILE A 492 1.34 18.03 -15.10
C ILE A 492 2.70 17.70 -15.70
N LEU A 493 2.80 16.60 -16.45
CA LEU A 493 4.03 16.21 -17.15
C LEU A 493 4.50 17.31 -18.09
N GLY A 494 3.61 17.82 -18.94
CA GLY A 494 3.89 18.87 -19.91
C GLY A 494 4.30 20.19 -19.25
N LEU A 495 3.59 20.61 -18.20
CA LEU A 495 3.91 21.81 -17.42
C LEU A 495 5.30 21.70 -16.79
N ALA A 496 5.59 20.59 -16.11
CA ALA A 496 6.90 20.34 -15.50
C ALA A 496 8.01 20.32 -16.56
N THR A 497 7.78 19.70 -17.72
CA THR A 497 8.72 19.73 -18.83
C THR A 497 8.94 21.15 -19.36
N GLY A 498 7.88 21.94 -19.53
CA GLY A 498 7.95 23.34 -19.93
C GLY A 498 8.79 24.19 -18.97
N ILE A 499 8.54 24.06 -17.67
CA ILE A 499 9.30 24.73 -16.60
C ILE A 499 10.79 24.35 -16.67
N GLY A 500 11.10 23.05 -16.78
CA GLY A 500 12.48 22.58 -16.89
C GLY A 500 13.21 23.12 -18.12
N LEU A 501 12.52 23.22 -19.26
CA LEU A 501 13.10 23.80 -20.48
C LEU A 501 13.31 25.31 -20.36
N LEU A 502 12.35 26.04 -19.79
CA LEU A 502 12.45 27.50 -19.62
C LEU A 502 13.62 27.88 -18.70
N THR A 503 13.70 27.23 -17.54
CA THR A 503 14.79 27.43 -16.57
C THR A 503 16.16 27.12 -17.17
N SER A 504 16.27 26.06 -17.99
CA SER A 504 17.52 25.74 -18.69
C SER A 504 17.97 26.83 -19.67
N ARG A 505 17.03 27.52 -20.34
CA ARG A 505 17.33 28.63 -21.26
C ARG A 505 17.77 29.88 -20.51
N LEU A 506 17.11 30.21 -19.41
CA LEU A 506 17.46 31.38 -18.58
C LEU A 506 18.86 31.23 -17.94
N GLY A 507 19.26 30.01 -17.61
CA GLY A 507 20.60 29.72 -17.10
C GLY A 507 21.72 29.80 -18.16
N ALA A 508 21.39 29.74 -19.44
CA ALA A 508 22.33 29.97 -20.53
C ALA A 508 22.49 31.47 -20.77
N ARG A 509 23.07 32.18 -19.81
CA ARG A 509 23.53 33.56 -20.08
C ARG A 509 24.51 33.49 -21.25
N PRO A 510 24.37 34.37 -22.26
CA PRO A 510 25.38 34.50 -23.29
C PRO A 510 26.71 34.73 -22.57
N GLN A 511 27.67 33.86 -22.85
CA GLN A 511 29.02 34.07 -22.35
C GLN A 511 29.43 35.44 -22.90
N PRO A 512 29.76 36.43 -22.05
CA PRO A 512 30.15 37.74 -22.54
C PRO A 512 31.25 37.52 -23.56
N ASP A 513 31.12 38.16 -24.72
CA ASP A 513 32.13 38.02 -25.78
C ASP A 513 33.51 38.22 -25.16
N PRO A 514 34.48 37.33 -25.47
CA PRO A 514 35.82 37.48 -24.93
C PRO A 514 36.28 38.92 -25.25
N PRO A 515 36.85 39.65 -24.26
CA PRO A 515 37.28 41.01 -24.48
C PRO A 515 38.18 41.03 -25.71
N GLN A 516 37.76 41.77 -26.75
CA GLN A 516 38.60 41.95 -27.94
C GLN A 516 39.85 42.69 -27.47
N TYR A 517 40.94 41.95 -27.30
CA TYR A 517 42.25 42.55 -27.09
C TYR A 517 42.60 43.29 -28.37
N VAL A 518 42.39 44.60 -28.37
CA VAL A 518 42.88 45.51 -29.40
C VAL A 518 44.40 45.46 -29.34
N SER A 519 45.02 44.77 -30.29
CA SER A 519 46.46 44.83 -30.51
C SER A 519 46.81 46.28 -30.86
N ARG A 520 47.52 46.96 -29.95
CA ARG A 520 48.16 48.25 -30.22
C ARG A 520 49.60 48.03 -30.68
#